data_AF-A0A1I0KA94-F1
#
_entry.id   AF-A0A1I0KA94-F1
#
_cell.length_a   1.000
_cell.length_b   1.000
_cell.length_c   1.000
_cell.angle_alpha   90.00
_cell.angle_beta   90.00
_cell.angle_gamma   90.00
#
_symmetry.space_group_name_H-M   'P 1'
#
loop_
_entity.id
_entity.type
_entity.pdbx_description
1 polymer ?
#
loop_
_entity_poly.entity_id
_entity_poly.type
_entity_poly.pdbx_seq_one_letter_code
_entity_poly.pdbx_strand_id
1 'polypeptide(L)'
;MKNNYQTLSLRMLAWPIFLEVFLQTLLGSVDTIMVSRLSDDAVAIVGLSNQLFNTLITLFTTLAGGAGILIAQRFGSQRYGEARSFAIMGLSSTVILGILSSIVLYLFPYPIARAINVSDELLPAAGQFIGNVGAGLFLVAFISALGSGIRNTGNTKGPMYIGIGVNILHIVFNYLFLFGAFGFPEMGLNGIALSNIIARGVGVVLLFYIFCRSFDIRIKIKDLLYYNRAMFREIVKISWPLGLNSSAWVFSQLAMYSFMAMLGAKELAARTYLNTLESFCFTLGYAVALAGQIMAAQLFGAMQLEKTYKSAYRTLFSGQVIVAANVLLLFAIGRPLLGLFTSDAEIIGIGISLLALNLLLQPAKMLNMAMGNALNAVGDTRFTMTISIISMTLVGIGGSYLLGITAGWGLKGIYVSMISDEAIRGVLVLIRWRKQKLLRKAAQEHGGAVADYPYRPEQVACAT
;
A
#
# COMPACT_ATOMS: atom_id res chain seq x y z
N MET A 1 14.29 23.37 -19.43
CA MET A 1 14.13 21.92 -19.72
C MET A 1 13.02 21.78 -20.75
N LYS A 2 13.24 21.04 -21.85
CA LYS A 2 12.30 20.95 -22.96
C LYS A 2 10.98 20.33 -22.50
N ASN A 3 9.88 21.01 -22.81
CA ASN A 3 8.50 20.51 -22.76
C ASN A 3 8.38 19.23 -23.60
N ASN A 4 8.60 18.08 -22.97
CA ASN A 4 8.00 16.84 -23.41
C ASN A 4 6.94 16.53 -22.37
N TYR A 5 5.67 16.64 -22.74
CA TYR A 5 4.68 15.74 -22.18
C TYR A 5 5.19 14.33 -22.51
N GLN A 6 6.08 13.77 -21.68
CA GLN A 6 6.30 12.34 -21.69
C GLN A 6 4.92 11.78 -21.46
N THR A 7 4.32 11.25 -22.52
CA THR A 7 3.03 10.58 -22.47
C THR A 7 3.16 9.55 -21.36
N LEU A 8 2.59 9.85 -20.19
CA LEU A 8 2.68 8.98 -19.03
C LEU A 8 1.98 7.70 -19.43
N SER A 9 2.77 6.72 -19.85
CA SER A 9 2.24 5.42 -20.17
C SER A 9 2.06 4.69 -18.86
N LEU A 10 0.90 4.06 -18.70
CA LEU A 10 0.58 3.25 -17.53
C LEU A 10 1.71 2.24 -17.23
N ARG A 11 2.33 1.67 -18.28
CA ARG A 11 3.45 0.74 -18.17
C ARG A 11 4.72 1.36 -17.58
N MET A 12 5.08 2.57 -18.00
CA MET A 12 6.27 3.29 -17.48
C MET A 12 6.14 3.61 -16.00
N LEU A 13 4.92 3.83 -15.50
CA LEU A 13 4.65 4.07 -14.08
C LEU A 13 4.52 2.76 -13.29
N ALA A 14 3.78 1.78 -13.80
CA ALA A 14 3.43 0.56 -13.09
C ALA A 14 4.63 -0.36 -12.85
N TRP A 15 5.51 -0.54 -13.85
CA TRP A 15 6.64 -1.48 -13.72
C TRP A 15 7.62 -1.08 -12.60
N PRO A 16 8.05 0.19 -12.48
CA PRO A 16 8.91 0.58 -11.37
C PRO A 16 8.24 0.47 -10.00
N ILE A 17 6.95 0.79 -9.91
CA ILE A 17 6.19 0.65 -8.67
C ILE A 17 6.08 -0.83 -8.28
N PHE A 18 5.83 -1.72 -9.24
CA PHE A 18 5.77 -3.16 -9.01
C PHE A 18 7.09 -3.67 -8.45
N LEU A 19 8.21 -3.35 -9.09
CA LEU A 19 9.53 -3.78 -8.62
C LEU A 19 9.83 -3.26 -7.21
N GLU A 20 9.48 -2.01 -6.92
CA GLU A 20 9.66 -1.42 -5.59
C GLU A 20 8.89 -2.20 -4.50
N VAL A 21 7.59 -2.44 -4.71
CA VAL A 21 6.74 -3.14 -3.73
C VAL A 21 7.13 -4.61 -3.63
N PHE A 22 7.38 -5.28 -4.75
CA PHE A 22 7.77 -6.69 -4.80
C PHE A 22 9.09 -6.94 -4.05
N LEU A 23 10.10 -6.09 -4.27
CA LEU A 23 11.38 -6.19 -3.57
C LEU A 23 11.24 -5.87 -2.09
N GLN A 24 10.34 -4.97 -1.70
CA GLN A 24 10.04 -4.71 -0.30
C GLN A 24 9.41 -5.94 0.37
N THR A 25 8.50 -6.65 -0.31
CA THR A 25 7.93 -7.91 0.18
C THR A 25 9.00 -9.00 0.33
N LEU A 26 9.85 -9.18 -0.70
CA LEU A 26 10.94 -10.17 -0.64
C LEU A 26 11.94 -9.87 0.48
N LEU A 27 12.25 -8.60 0.72
CA LEU A 27 13.16 -8.20 1.80
C LEU A 27 12.64 -8.67 3.16
N GLY A 28 11.33 -8.50 3.42
CA GLY A 28 10.72 -8.98 4.66
C GLY A 28 10.88 -10.48 4.85
N SER A 29 10.75 -11.28 3.79
CA SER A 29 10.99 -12.72 3.84
C SER A 29 12.46 -13.06 4.12
N VAL A 30 13.40 -12.36 3.47
CA VAL A 30 14.84 -12.55 3.70
C VAL A 30 15.20 -12.23 5.16
N ASP A 31 14.68 -11.13 5.71
CA ASP A 31 14.93 -10.74 7.11
C ASP A 31 14.43 -11.81 8.08
N THR A 32 13.21 -12.34 7.89
CA THR A 32 12.69 -13.44 8.73
C THR A 32 13.57 -14.68 8.64
N ILE A 33 14.03 -15.06 7.44
CA ILE A 33 14.93 -16.21 7.26
C ILE A 33 16.26 -15.98 7.99
N MET A 34 16.86 -14.79 7.90
CA MET A 34 18.12 -14.48 8.57
C MET A 34 17.96 -14.51 10.09
N VAL A 35 16.87 -13.97 10.61
CA VAL A 35 16.55 -13.98 12.06
C VAL A 35 16.30 -15.39 12.58
N SER A 36 15.67 -16.26 11.79
CA SER A 36 15.41 -17.66 12.18
C SER A 36 16.67 -18.47 12.46
N ARG A 37 17.84 -18.02 11.98
CA ARG A 37 19.12 -18.64 12.29
C ARG A 37 19.67 -18.27 13.67
N LEU A 38 19.14 -17.25 14.32
CA LEU A 38 19.51 -16.88 15.68
C LEU A 38 18.76 -17.73 16.70
N SER A 39 17.43 -17.64 16.71
CA SER A 39 16.55 -18.43 17.57
C SER A 39 15.08 -18.23 17.18
N ASP A 40 14.22 -19.16 17.62
CA ASP A 40 12.77 -19.03 17.47
C ASP A 40 12.22 -17.83 18.26
N ASP A 41 12.79 -17.55 19.43
CA ASP A 41 12.49 -16.36 20.23
C ASP A 41 12.75 -15.07 19.46
N ALA A 42 13.87 -15.00 18.72
CA ALA A 42 14.20 -13.85 17.88
C ALA A 42 13.16 -13.67 16.75
N VAL A 43 12.69 -14.76 16.15
CA VAL A 43 11.63 -14.73 15.13
C VAL A 43 10.32 -14.21 15.72
N ALA A 44 9.93 -14.69 16.90
CA ALA A 44 8.73 -14.24 17.59
C ALA A 44 8.78 -12.73 17.91
N ILE A 45 9.91 -12.26 18.44
CA ILE A 45 10.15 -10.85 18.74
C ILE A 45 10.04 -9.99 17.48
N VAL A 46 10.74 -10.37 16.40
CA VAL A 46 10.75 -9.63 15.14
C VAL A 46 9.36 -9.64 14.50
N GLY A 47 8.65 -10.77 14.52
CA GLY A 47 7.30 -10.91 13.98
C GLY A 47 6.30 -9.96 14.65
N LEU A 48 6.23 -9.99 15.98
CA LEU A 48 5.34 -9.10 16.76
C LEU A 48 5.69 -7.62 16.56
N SER A 49 6.99 -7.30 16.56
CA SER A 49 7.47 -5.93 16.37
C SER A 49 7.19 -5.41 14.95
N ASN A 50 7.29 -6.26 13.93
CA ASN A 50 6.99 -5.90 12.54
C ASN A 50 5.50 -5.57 12.35
N GLN A 51 4.58 -6.22 13.07
CA GLN A 51 3.16 -5.86 13.02
C GLN A 51 2.92 -4.41 13.48
N LEU A 52 3.60 -4.02 14.57
CA LEU A 52 3.60 -2.65 15.06
C LEU A 52 4.22 -1.68 14.04
N PHE A 53 5.41 -2.00 13.51
CA PHE A 53 6.09 -1.14 12.54
C PHE A 53 5.29 -0.97 11.25
N ASN A 54 4.71 -2.04 10.71
CA ASN A 54 3.88 -2.00 9.51
C ASN A 54 2.64 -1.11 9.69
N THR A 55 2.05 -1.08 10.89
CA THR A 55 0.94 -0.19 11.22
C THR A 55 1.37 1.27 11.12
N LEU A 56 2.53 1.63 11.67
CA LEU A 56 3.07 2.99 11.60
C LEU A 56 3.51 3.37 10.18
N ILE A 57 4.12 2.44 9.44
CA ILE A 57 4.47 2.63 8.02
C ILE A 57 3.22 2.89 7.18
N THR A 58 2.12 2.21 7.47
CA THR A 58 0.82 2.45 6.80
C THR A 58 0.34 3.88 7.06
N LEU A 59 0.51 4.43 8.27
CA LEU A 59 0.19 5.82 8.57
C LEU A 59 1.05 6.80 7.75
N PHE A 60 2.37 6.58 7.67
CA PHE A 60 3.27 7.46 6.90
C PHE A 60 2.96 7.43 5.40
N THR A 61 2.78 6.23 4.85
CA THR A 61 2.48 6.05 3.41
C THR A 61 1.11 6.60 3.05
N THR A 62 0.12 6.53 3.95
CA THR A 62 -1.18 7.18 3.78
C THR A 62 -1.05 8.70 3.69
N LEU A 63 -0.35 9.33 4.63
CA LEU A 63 -0.18 10.79 4.66
C LEU A 63 0.64 11.27 3.45
N ALA A 64 1.74 10.57 3.14
CA ALA A 64 2.55 10.82 1.97
C ALA A 64 1.77 10.61 0.65
N GLY A 65 0.91 9.60 0.59
CA GLY A 65 0.07 9.30 -0.57
C GLY A 65 -1.01 10.35 -0.80
N GLY A 66 -1.65 10.83 0.26
CA GLY A 66 -2.64 11.92 0.17
C GLY A 66 -2.02 13.24 -0.29
N ALA A 67 -0.84 13.60 0.22
CA ALA A 67 -0.06 14.70 -0.31
C ALA A 67 0.34 14.46 -1.79
N GLY A 68 0.72 13.22 -2.12
CA GLY A 68 1.03 12.77 -3.48
C GLY A 68 -0.06 13.07 -4.50
N ILE A 69 -1.33 12.79 -4.17
CA ILE A 69 -2.48 13.09 -5.05
C ILE A 69 -2.54 14.59 -5.36
N LEU A 70 -2.36 15.46 -4.36
CA LEU A 70 -2.36 16.92 -4.55
C LEU A 70 -1.15 17.37 -5.38
N ILE A 71 0.03 16.80 -5.14
CA ILE A 71 1.23 17.08 -5.94
C ILE A 71 0.96 16.75 -7.41
N ALA A 72 0.43 15.56 -7.70
CA ALA A 72 0.09 15.14 -9.06
C ALA A 72 -0.94 16.07 -9.72
N GLN A 73 -2.00 16.46 -9.01
CA GLN A 73 -2.99 17.41 -9.53
C GLN A 73 -2.35 18.78 -9.86
N ARG A 74 -1.54 19.35 -8.96
CA ARG A 74 -0.88 20.64 -9.21
C ARG A 74 0.15 20.54 -10.33
N PHE A 75 0.89 19.43 -10.39
CA PHE A 75 1.84 19.15 -11.45
C PHE A 75 1.16 19.06 -12.83
N GLY A 76 0.05 18.32 -12.92
CA GLY A 76 -0.75 18.24 -14.14
C GLY A 76 -1.32 19.58 -14.60
N SER A 77 -1.70 20.45 -13.66
CA SER A 77 -2.14 21.82 -13.93
C SER A 77 -1.01 22.82 -14.26
N GLN A 78 0.23 22.35 -14.40
CA GLN A 78 1.44 23.17 -14.60
C GLN A 78 1.71 24.21 -13.49
N ARG A 79 1.06 24.07 -12.32
CA ARG A 79 1.30 24.90 -11.14
C ARG A 79 2.43 24.31 -10.31
N TYR A 80 3.63 24.25 -10.90
CA TYR A 80 4.79 23.57 -10.31
C TYR A 80 5.23 24.18 -8.96
N GLY A 81 5.02 25.49 -8.77
CA GLY A 81 5.24 26.17 -7.49
C GLY A 81 4.33 25.66 -6.38
N GLU A 82 3.03 25.49 -6.66
CA GLU A 82 2.09 24.89 -5.71
C GLU A 82 2.40 23.41 -5.46
N ALA A 83 2.71 22.66 -6.53
CA ALA A 83 3.10 21.25 -6.42
C ALA A 83 4.32 21.07 -5.49
N ARG A 84 5.32 21.95 -5.64
CA ARG A 84 6.49 22.01 -4.77
C ARG A 84 6.12 22.30 -3.31
N SER A 85 5.24 23.27 -3.07
CA SER A 85 4.79 23.60 -1.71
C SER A 85 4.01 22.45 -1.06
N PHE A 86 3.18 21.72 -1.83
CA PHE A 86 2.51 20.49 -1.34
C PHE A 86 3.51 19.37 -1.06
N ALA A 87 4.55 19.23 -1.88
CA ALA A 87 5.61 18.25 -1.67
C ALA A 87 6.40 18.53 -0.39
N ILE A 88 6.77 19.78 -0.15
CA ILE A 88 7.42 20.21 1.09
C ILE A 88 6.52 19.96 2.29
N MET A 89 5.25 20.35 2.21
CA MET A 89 4.28 20.20 3.30
C MET A 89 4.00 18.72 3.60
N GLY A 90 3.90 17.88 2.57
CA GLY A 90 3.75 16.43 2.71
C GLY A 90 4.99 15.78 3.34
N LEU A 91 6.19 16.22 2.94
CA LEU A 91 7.45 15.78 3.55
C LEU A 91 7.54 16.18 5.03
N SER A 92 7.36 17.47 5.35
CA SER A 92 7.49 17.95 6.72
C SER A 92 6.45 17.31 7.65
N SER A 93 5.17 17.25 7.24
CA SER A 93 4.12 16.63 8.07
C SER A 93 4.34 15.13 8.30
N THR A 94 4.75 14.38 7.27
CA THR A 94 5.02 12.93 7.39
C THR A 94 6.25 12.67 8.25
N VAL A 95 7.31 13.47 8.09
CA VAL A 95 8.53 13.35 8.90
C VAL A 95 8.27 13.72 10.35
N ILE A 96 7.52 14.78 10.63
CA ILE A 96 7.12 15.14 12.01
C ILE A 96 6.38 13.97 12.65
N LEU A 97 5.42 13.37 11.94
CA LEU A 97 4.71 12.19 12.44
C LEU A 97 5.69 11.02 12.70
N GLY A 98 6.63 10.77 11.80
CA GLY A 98 7.66 9.74 11.96
C GLY A 98 8.60 9.98 13.14
N ILE A 99 9.03 11.23 13.37
CA ILE A 99 9.85 11.62 14.52
C ILE A 99 9.08 11.40 15.81
N LEU A 100 7.82 11.85 15.89
CA LEU A 100 6.98 11.64 17.06
C LEU A 100 6.80 10.16 17.36
N SER A 101 6.49 9.33 16.34
CA SER A 101 6.40 7.89 16.50
C SER A 101 7.73 7.26 16.96
N SER A 102 8.86 7.72 16.42
CA SER A 102 10.18 7.19 16.80
C SER A 102 10.55 7.53 18.24
N ILE A 103 10.25 8.76 18.68
CA ILE A 103 10.45 9.20 20.08
C ILE A 103 9.61 8.34 21.02
N VAL A 104 8.33 8.12 20.69
CA VAL A 104 7.44 7.29 21.52
C VAL A 104 7.96 5.85 21.63
N LEU A 105 8.38 5.24 20.53
CA LEU A 105 8.94 3.88 20.53
C LEU A 105 10.24 3.76 21.32
N TYR A 106 11.10 4.79 21.24
CA TYR A 106 12.38 4.80 21.95
C TYR A 106 12.24 5.06 23.45
N LEU A 107 11.32 5.95 23.86
CA LEU A 107 11.10 6.29 25.27
C LEU A 107 10.22 5.26 26.01
N PHE A 108 9.30 4.60 25.31
CA PHE A 108 8.35 3.66 25.91
C PHE A 108 8.37 2.26 25.28
N PRO A 109 9.53 1.63 25.03
CA PRO A 109 9.58 0.35 24.33
C PRO A 109 8.93 -0.79 25.12
N TYR A 110 9.17 -0.90 26.43
CA TYR A 110 8.62 -1.98 27.26
C TYR A 110 7.10 -1.89 27.47
N PRO A 111 6.51 -0.71 27.79
CA PRO A 111 5.06 -0.57 27.83
C PRO A 111 4.40 -0.95 26.51
N ILE A 112 5.00 -0.57 25.38
CA ILE A 112 4.49 -0.90 24.05
C ILE A 112 4.62 -2.39 23.77
N ALA A 113 5.76 -3.01 24.12
CA ALA A 113 5.96 -4.46 24.00
C ALA A 113 4.91 -5.25 24.81
N ARG A 114 4.58 -4.81 26.02
CA ARG A 114 3.48 -5.38 26.81
C ARG A 114 2.12 -5.16 26.15
N ALA A 115 1.88 -3.97 25.60
CA ALA A 115 0.61 -3.65 24.94
C ALA A 115 0.35 -4.51 23.69
N ILE A 116 1.41 -4.99 23.02
CA ILE A 116 1.29 -5.95 21.91
C ILE A 116 1.37 -7.41 22.37
N ASN A 117 1.22 -7.67 23.68
CA ASN A 117 1.19 -9.00 24.31
C ASN A 117 2.46 -9.83 24.13
N VAL A 118 3.65 -9.20 24.17
CA VAL A 118 4.90 -9.96 24.32
C VAL A 118 4.93 -10.63 25.68
N SER A 119 5.33 -11.91 25.74
CA SER A 119 5.49 -12.67 26.98
C SER A 119 6.57 -12.05 27.88
N ASP A 120 6.44 -12.19 29.19
CA ASP A 120 7.39 -11.61 30.15
C ASP A 120 8.83 -12.11 29.94
N GLU A 121 8.99 -13.33 29.45
CA GLU A 121 10.29 -13.93 29.11
C GLU A 121 10.99 -13.22 27.94
N LEU A 122 10.23 -12.84 26.91
CA LEU A 122 10.75 -12.17 25.71
C LEU A 122 10.80 -10.64 25.86
N LEU A 123 10.14 -10.10 26.88
CA LEU A 123 9.97 -8.66 27.07
C LEU A 123 11.28 -7.86 27.09
N PRO A 124 12.38 -8.32 27.73
CA PRO A 124 13.65 -7.61 27.72
C PRO A 124 14.22 -7.43 26.30
N ALA A 125 14.27 -8.52 25.53
CA ALA A 125 14.81 -8.53 24.17
C ALA A 125 13.88 -7.81 23.18
N ALA A 126 12.57 -7.98 23.32
CA ALA A 126 11.58 -7.27 22.51
C ALA A 126 11.61 -5.75 22.75
N GLY A 127 11.72 -5.33 24.01
CA GLY A 127 11.84 -3.91 24.36
C GLY A 127 13.08 -3.28 23.72
N GLN A 128 14.24 -3.94 23.81
CA GLN A 128 15.45 -3.46 23.15
C GLN A 128 15.30 -3.38 21.63
N PHE A 129 14.74 -4.42 21.00
CA PHE A 129 14.52 -4.45 19.56
C PHE A 129 13.56 -3.34 19.11
N ILE A 130 12.41 -3.19 19.79
CA ILE A 130 11.42 -2.14 19.52
C ILE A 130 12.03 -0.75 19.68
N GLY A 131 12.79 -0.52 20.75
CA GLY A 131 13.45 0.76 20.98
C GLY A 131 14.47 1.09 19.90
N ASN A 132 15.34 0.13 19.55
CA ASN A 132 16.43 0.33 18.61
C ASN A 132 15.94 0.49 17.16
N VAL A 133 15.06 -0.38 16.69
CA VAL A 133 14.48 -0.27 15.34
C VAL A 133 13.50 0.91 15.28
N GLY A 134 12.70 1.11 16.33
CA GLY A 134 11.73 2.19 16.44
C GLY A 134 12.37 3.58 16.42
N ALA A 135 13.55 3.75 17.01
CA ALA A 135 14.31 4.99 16.91
C ALA A 135 14.67 5.37 15.46
N GLY A 136 14.84 4.38 14.57
CA GLY A 136 15.13 4.59 13.14
C GLY A 136 13.89 4.80 12.27
N LEU A 137 12.68 4.70 12.83
CA LEU A 137 11.44 4.64 12.05
C LEU A 137 11.14 5.95 11.29
N PHE A 138 11.62 7.10 11.77
CA PHE A 138 11.51 8.38 11.07
C PHE A 138 12.19 8.35 9.69
N LEU A 139 13.24 7.54 9.49
CA LEU A 139 13.87 7.38 8.17
C LEU A 139 12.91 6.74 7.17
N VAL A 140 12.06 5.83 7.63
CA VAL A 140 11.02 5.22 6.78
C VAL A 140 9.95 6.25 6.42
N ALA A 141 9.60 7.15 7.35
CA ALA A 141 8.71 8.28 7.06
C ALA A 141 9.31 9.23 6.01
N PHE A 142 10.61 9.54 6.11
CA PHE A 142 11.34 10.30 5.09
C PHE A 142 11.28 9.61 3.72
N ILE A 143 11.66 8.33 3.63
CA ILE A 143 11.65 7.57 2.37
C ILE A 143 10.25 7.55 1.76
N SER A 144 9.22 7.32 2.57
CA SER A 144 7.83 7.27 2.13
C SER A 144 7.39 8.61 1.52
N ALA A 145 7.69 9.73 2.20
CA ALA A 145 7.30 11.05 1.75
C ALA A 145 8.09 11.53 0.53
N LEU A 146 9.41 11.32 0.51
CA LEU A 146 10.27 11.66 -0.63
C LEU A 146 9.91 10.82 -1.86
N GLY A 147 9.78 9.50 -1.69
CA GLY A 147 9.40 8.58 -2.75
C GLY A 147 8.03 8.94 -3.34
N SER A 148 7.03 9.22 -2.49
CA SER A 148 5.72 9.69 -2.96
C SER A 148 5.82 11.02 -3.71
N GLY A 149 6.55 12.01 -3.17
CA GLY A 149 6.73 13.31 -3.81
C GLY A 149 7.35 13.20 -5.20
N ILE A 150 8.40 12.38 -5.36
CA ILE A 150 9.08 12.17 -6.65
C ILE A 150 8.20 11.36 -7.62
N ARG A 151 7.53 10.28 -7.17
CA ARG A 151 6.65 9.48 -8.03
C ARG A 151 5.52 10.32 -8.63
N ASN A 152 4.95 11.23 -7.84
CA ASN A 152 3.80 12.04 -8.26
C ASN A 152 4.17 13.16 -9.25
N THR A 153 5.46 13.46 -9.47
CA THR A 153 5.92 14.27 -10.63
C THR A 153 6.05 13.46 -11.92
N GLY A 154 5.81 12.15 -11.88
CA GLY A 154 5.96 11.22 -13.00
C GLY A 154 7.29 10.47 -13.02
N ASN A 155 8.24 10.80 -12.11
CA ASN A 155 9.49 10.07 -11.98
C ASN A 155 9.33 8.85 -11.04
N THR A 156 8.97 7.70 -11.59
CA THR A 156 8.88 6.44 -10.82
C THR A 156 10.19 5.65 -10.77
N LYS A 157 11.11 5.89 -11.71
CA LYS A 157 12.38 5.16 -11.81
C LYS A 157 13.35 5.54 -10.69
N GLY A 158 13.43 6.81 -10.31
CA GLY A 158 14.32 7.29 -9.26
C GLY A 158 14.09 6.56 -7.93
N PRO A 159 12.85 6.59 -7.39
CA PRO A 159 12.51 5.85 -6.17
C PRO A 159 12.74 4.34 -6.28
N MET A 160 12.44 3.72 -7.42
CA MET A 160 12.70 2.30 -7.66
C MET A 160 14.20 1.95 -7.56
N TYR A 161 15.08 2.66 -8.27
CA TYR A 161 16.52 2.36 -8.25
C TYR A 161 17.13 2.55 -6.87
N ILE A 162 16.70 3.59 -6.14
CA ILE A 162 17.16 3.81 -4.76
C ILE A 162 16.62 2.71 -3.85
N GLY A 163 15.35 2.32 -3.99
CA GLY A 163 14.76 1.22 -3.23
C GLY A 163 15.52 -0.10 -3.41
N ILE A 164 15.87 -0.44 -4.66
CA ILE A 164 16.72 -1.60 -4.97
C ILE A 164 18.06 -1.51 -4.24
N GLY A 165 18.77 -0.38 -4.38
CA GLY A 165 20.08 -0.20 -3.76
C GLY A 165 20.02 -0.25 -2.23
N VAL A 166 19.01 0.38 -1.62
CA VAL A 166 18.78 0.36 -0.17
C VAL A 166 18.49 -1.05 0.32
N ASN A 167 17.67 -1.83 -0.39
CA ASN A 167 17.37 -3.20 0.00
C ASN A 167 18.61 -4.11 -0.11
N ILE A 168 19.43 -3.95 -1.15
CA ILE A 168 20.70 -4.69 -1.28
C ILE A 168 21.65 -4.32 -0.14
N LEU A 169 21.83 -3.03 0.14
CA LEU A 169 22.64 -2.57 1.26
C LEU A 169 22.11 -3.11 2.59
N HIS A 170 20.79 -3.16 2.76
CA HIS A 170 20.17 -3.73 3.95
C HIS A 170 20.55 -5.20 4.14
N ILE A 171 20.40 -6.04 3.11
CA ILE A 171 20.76 -7.47 3.20
C ILE A 171 22.24 -7.65 3.52
N VAL A 172 23.11 -6.88 2.86
CA VAL A 172 24.56 -6.95 3.09
C VAL A 172 24.90 -6.56 4.54
N PHE A 173 24.43 -5.40 5.01
CA PHE A 173 24.70 -4.97 6.39
C PHE A 173 24.05 -5.90 7.41
N ASN A 174 22.85 -6.41 7.13
CA ASN A 174 22.17 -7.36 7.99
C ASN A 174 23.05 -8.61 8.13
N TYR A 175 23.60 -9.15 7.04
CA TYR A 175 24.49 -10.30 7.11
C TYR A 175 25.77 -10.02 7.91
N LEU A 176 26.36 -8.83 7.73
CA LEU A 176 27.58 -8.43 8.44
C LEU A 176 27.37 -8.29 9.95
N PHE A 177 26.35 -7.54 10.38
CA PHE A 177 26.14 -7.21 11.79
C PHE A 177 25.34 -8.27 12.55
N LEU A 178 24.44 -8.99 11.87
CA LEU A 178 23.66 -10.04 12.52
C LEU A 178 24.53 -11.25 12.85
N PHE A 179 25.41 -11.67 11.93
CA PHE A 179 26.27 -12.86 12.11
C PHE A 179 27.73 -12.56 12.46
N GLY A 180 28.13 -11.28 12.56
CA GLY A 180 29.54 -10.92 12.81
C GLY A 180 30.49 -11.34 11.68
N ALA A 181 30.01 -11.37 10.44
CA ALA A 181 30.78 -11.87 9.30
C ALA A 181 31.96 -10.94 8.97
N PHE A 182 33.04 -11.50 8.40
CA PHE A 182 34.23 -10.75 7.95
C PHE A 182 34.92 -9.90 9.05
N GLY A 183 34.86 -10.33 10.30
CA GLY A 183 35.51 -9.65 11.43
C GLY A 183 34.70 -8.51 12.04
N PHE A 184 33.44 -8.33 11.62
CA PHE A 184 32.50 -7.43 12.27
C PHE A 184 31.99 -8.03 13.60
N PRO A 185 31.55 -7.20 14.56
CA PRO A 185 30.97 -7.71 15.80
C PRO A 185 29.63 -8.41 15.52
N GLU A 186 29.42 -9.56 16.17
CA GLU A 186 28.12 -10.24 16.17
C GLU A 186 27.16 -9.50 17.10
N MET A 187 26.22 -8.76 16.51
CA MET A 187 25.27 -7.90 17.23
C MET A 187 23.87 -8.52 17.35
N GLY A 188 23.63 -9.69 16.73
CA GLY A 188 22.33 -10.35 16.72
C GLY A 188 21.19 -9.42 16.28
N LEU A 189 20.12 -9.35 17.09
CA LEU A 189 18.96 -8.48 16.83
C LEU A 189 19.32 -6.99 16.73
N ASN A 190 20.34 -6.52 17.44
CA ASN A 190 20.78 -5.12 17.33
C ASN A 190 21.45 -4.82 15.99
N GLY A 191 22.05 -5.84 15.36
CA GLY A 191 22.60 -5.76 14.02
C GLY A 191 21.54 -5.41 12.97
N ILE A 192 20.31 -5.90 13.13
CA ILE A 192 19.18 -5.60 12.24
C ILE A 192 18.82 -4.11 12.34
N ALA A 193 18.72 -3.58 13.56
CA ALA A 193 18.40 -2.18 13.78
C ALA A 193 19.45 -1.26 13.13
N LEU A 194 20.73 -1.54 13.36
CA LEU A 194 21.83 -0.78 12.77
C LEU A 194 21.85 -0.86 11.24
N SER A 195 21.65 -2.06 10.68
CA SER A 195 21.57 -2.30 9.24
C SER A 195 20.46 -1.47 8.60
N ASN A 196 19.28 -1.45 9.22
CA ASN A 196 18.14 -0.69 8.74
C ASN A 196 18.43 0.82 8.82
N ILE A 197 19.01 1.32 9.91
CA ILE A 197 19.36 2.75 10.05
C ILE A 197 20.35 3.18 8.96
N ILE A 198 21.42 2.42 8.74
CA ILE A 198 22.44 2.75 7.73
C ILE A 198 21.84 2.70 6.33
N ALA A 199 21.20 1.59 5.96
CA ALA A 199 20.63 1.40 4.62
C ALA A 199 19.57 2.47 4.32
N ARG A 200 18.65 2.73 5.26
CA ARG A 200 17.60 3.75 5.10
C ARG A 200 18.20 5.15 5.11
N GLY A 201 19.23 5.42 5.92
CA GLY A 201 19.94 6.70 5.93
C GLY A 201 20.52 7.05 4.56
N VAL A 202 21.19 6.10 3.90
CA VAL A 202 21.66 6.26 2.51
C VAL A 202 20.48 6.53 1.57
N GLY A 203 19.39 5.77 1.71
CA GLY A 203 18.16 5.97 0.95
C GLY A 203 17.57 7.36 1.07
N VAL A 204 17.51 7.91 2.29
CA VAL A 204 17.03 9.27 2.56
C VAL A 204 17.91 10.29 1.87
N VAL A 205 19.24 10.20 1.97
CA VAL A 205 20.16 11.14 1.33
C VAL A 205 19.99 11.14 -0.20
N LEU A 206 19.94 9.96 -0.82
CA LEU A 206 19.79 9.83 -2.27
C LEU A 206 18.41 10.31 -2.74
N LEU A 207 17.32 9.94 -2.05
CA LEU A 207 15.98 10.40 -2.39
C LEU A 207 15.83 11.90 -2.19
N PHE A 208 16.41 12.45 -1.12
CA PHE A 208 16.37 13.88 -0.84
C PHE A 208 17.10 14.68 -1.94
N TYR A 209 18.23 14.18 -2.42
CA TYR A 209 18.94 14.76 -3.55
C TYR A 209 18.09 14.81 -4.83
N ILE A 210 17.40 13.71 -5.17
CA ILE A 210 16.49 13.67 -6.32
C ILE A 210 15.30 14.61 -6.09
N PHE A 211 14.71 14.57 -4.90
CA PHE A 211 13.56 15.39 -4.52
C PHE A 211 13.84 16.89 -4.68
N CYS A 212 15.00 17.37 -4.21
CA CYS A 212 15.43 18.75 -4.35
C CYS A 212 15.55 19.23 -5.80
N ARG A 213 15.67 18.31 -6.76
CA ARG A 213 15.81 18.58 -8.21
C ARG A 213 14.59 18.16 -9.03
N SER A 214 13.54 17.66 -8.38
CA SER A 214 12.33 17.19 -9.05
C SER A 214 11.36 18.31 -9.43
N PHE A 215 11.63 19.55 -9.02
CA PHE A 215 10.82 20.73 -9.28
C PHE A 215 11.66 21.84 -9.93
N ASP A 216 11.03 22.70 -10.75
CA ASP A 216 11.70 23.81 -11.46
C ASP A 216 12.51 24.71 -10.51
N ILE A 217 11.91 25.06 -9.38
CA ILE A 217 12.59 25.76 -8.29
C ILE A 217 13.11 24.72 -7.32
N ARG A 218 14.44 24.61 -7.23
CA ARG A 218 15.11 23.70 -6.30
C ARG A 218 14.60 23.90 -4.87
N ILE A 219 14.37 22.80 -4.17
CA ILE A 219 14.00 22.82 -2.76
C ILE A 219 15.28 22.98 -1.94
N LYS A 220 15.31 24.02 -1.10
CA LYS A 220 16.39 24.27 -0.13
C LYS A 220 15.96 23.74 1.23
N ILE A 221 16.93 23.39 2.09
CA ILE A 221 16.65 22.87 3.44
C ILE A 221 15.79 23.86 4.26
N LYS A 222 16.03 25.17 4.12
CA LYS A 222 15.21 26.21 4.79
C LYS A 222 13.73 26.18 4.39
N ASP A 223 13.41 25.67 3.21
CA ASP A 223 12.04 25.61 2.74
C ASP A 223 11.26 24.51 3.47
N LEU A 224 11.93 23.55 4.12
CA LEU A 224 11.28 22.51 4.94
C LEU A 224 10.57 23.07 6.18
N LEU A 225 10.90 24.30 6.58
CA LEU A 225 10.21 25.03 7.66
C LEU A 225 8.94 25.74 7.17
N TYR A 226 8.65 25.71 5.87
CA TYR A 226 7.44 26.30 5.32
C TYR A 226 6.21 25.57 5.86
N TYR A 227 5.29 26.34 6.45
CA TYR A 227 4.02 25.84 6.94
C TYR A 227 2.87 26.67 6.39
N ASN A 228 1.89 25.99 5.79
CA ASN A 228 0.64 26.61 5.37
C ASN A 228 -0.54 25.77 5.88
N ARG A 229 -1.31 26.38 6.79
CA ARG A 229 -2.46 25.71 7.45
C ARG A 229 -3.55 25.28 6.47
N ALA A 230 -3.78 26.05 5.40
CA ALA A 230 -4.77 25.70 4.40
C ALA A 230 -4.33 24.48 3.58
N MET A 231 -3.07 24.46 3.13
CA MET A 231 -2.50 23.32 2.40
C MET A 231 -2.44 22.05 3.28
N PHE A 232 -2.07 22.19 4.55
CA PHE A 232 -2.11 21.07 5.50
C PHE A 232 -3.51 20.48 5.64
N ARG A 233 -4.52 21.35 5.75
CA ARG A 233 -5.92 20.93 5.85
C ARG A 233 -6.37 20.18 4.59
N GLU A 234 -5.92 20.59 3.40
CA GLU A 234 -6.19 19.86 2.16
C GLU A 234 -5.56 18.46 2.17
N ILE A 235 -4.28 18.35 2.58
CA ILE A 235 -3.58 17.07 2.71
C ILE A 235 -4.34 16.15 3.67
N VAL A 236 -4.69 16.64 4.87
CA VAL A 236 -5.41 15.84 5.88
C VAL A 236 -6.79 15.45 5.39
N LYS A 237 -7.51 16.33 4.68
CA LYS A 237 -8.84 16.05 4.13
C LYS A 237 -8.83 14.85 3.16
N ILE A 238 -7.73 14.63 2.44
CA ILE A 238 -7.54 13.48 1.56
C ILE A 238 -6.98 12.27 2.32
N SER A 239 -5.96 12.50 3.17
CA SER A 239 -5.22 11.45 3.86
C SER A 239 -6.04 10.75 4.95
N TRP A 240 -6.88 11.50 5.67
CA TRP A 240 -7.69 10.95 6.76
C TRP A 240 -8.65 9.85 6.28
N PRO A 241 -9.45 10.07 5.20
CA PRO A 241 -10.26 9.01 4.63
C PRO A 241 -9.46 7.79 4.12
N LEU A 242 -8.30 8.03 3.50
CA LEU A 242 -7.42 6.94 3.03
C LEU A 242 -6.87 6.11 4.19
N GLY A 243 -6.53 6.76 5.30
CA GLY A 243 -6.04 6.11 6.52
C GLY A 243 -7.12 5.28 7.18
N LEU A 244 -8.32 5.84 7.37
CA LEU A 244 -9.45 5.08 7.92
C LEU A 244 -9.83 3.88 7.04
N ASN A 245 -9.78 4.02 5.72
CA ASN A 245 -9.99 2.90 4.82
C ASN A 245 -8.94 1.79 5.03
N SER A 246 -7.66 2.16 5.11
CA SER A 246 -6.56 1.20 5.34
C SER A 246 -6.69 0.52 6.70
N SER A 247 -7.01 1.27 7.76
CA SER A 247 -7.25 0.71 9.10
C SER A 247 -8.47 -0.21 9.13
N ALA A 248 -9.57 0.15 8.46
CA ALA A 248 -10.74 -0.70 8.35
C ALA A 248 -10.43 -2.02 7.63
N TRP A 249 -9.57 -1.99 6.60
CA TRP A 249 -9.07 -3.20 5.94
C TRP A 249 -8.28 -4.09 6.90
N VAL A 250 -7.33 -3.54 7.67
CA VAL A 250 -6.55 -4.30 8.66
C VAL A 250 -7.47 -4.94 9.70
N PHE A 251 -8.42 -4.18 10.25
CA PHE A 251 -9.40 -4.70 11.23
C PHE A 251 -10.28 -5.80 10.65
N SER A 252 -10.76 -5.62 9.41
CA SER A 252 -11.57 -6.64 8.71
C SER A 252 -10.79 -7.94 8.51
N GLN A 253 -9.53 -7.84 8.09
CA GLN A 253 -8.65 -8.99 7.97
C GLN A 253 -8.44 -9.70 9.31
N LEU A 254 -8.13 -8.97 10.39
CA LEU A 254 -7.95 -9.56 11.72
C LEU A 254 -9.19 -10.32 12.18
N ALA A 255 -10.38 -9.73 12.05
CA ALA A 255 -11.63 -10.39 12.41
C ALA A 255 -11.86 -11.68 11.59
N MET A 256 -11.63 -11.64 10.27
CA MET A 256 -11.73 -12.82 9.40
C MET A 256 -10.73 -13.91 9.78
N TYR A 257 -9.48 -13.55 10.12
CA TYR A 257 -8.47 -14.51 10.60
C TYR A 257 -8.89 -15.18 11.92
N SER A 258 -9.51 -14.44 12.84
CA SER A 258 -10.07 -15.02 14.06
C SER A 258 -11.18 -16.03 13.75
N PHE A 259 -12.08 -15.75 12.80
CA PHE A 259 -13.10 -16.71 12.37
C PHE A 259 -12.48 -17.97 11.73
N MET A 260 -11.43 -17.82 10.92
CA MET A 260 -10.72 -18.95 10.34
C MET A 260 -10.03 -19.80 11.42
N ALA A 261 -9.47 -19.19 12.46
CA ALA A 261 -8.89 -19.90 13.59
C ALA A 261 -9.94 -20.72 14.37
N MET A 262 -11.19 -20.23 14.46
CA MET A 262 -12.29 -20.97 15.08
C MET A 262 -12.74 -22.19 14.26
N LEU A 263 -12.57 -22.16 12.94
CA LEU A 263 -12.94 -23.29 12.06
C LEU A 263 -11.97 -24.47 12.20
N GLY A 264 -10.68 -24.19 12.38
CA GLY A 264 -9.68 -25.22 12.61
C GLY A 264 -8.27 -24.80 12.21
N ALA A 265 -7.28 -25.54 12.72
CA ALA A 265 -5.87 -25.27 12.45
C ALA A 265 -5.49 -25.49 10.98
N LYS A 266 -6.12 -26.48 10.31
CA LYS A 266 -5.84 -26.79 8.90
C LYS A 266 -6.35 -25.69 7.96
N GLU A 267 -7.51 -25.13 8.26
CA GLU A 267 -8.13 -24.00 7.55
C GLU A 267 -7.26 -22.75 7.64
N LEU A 268 -6.78 -22.44 8.85
CA LEU A 268 -5.91 -21.31 9.09
C LEU A 268 -4.55 -21.47 8.39
N ALA A 269 -3.98 -22.69 8.42
CA ALA A 269 -2.74 -23.01 7.70
C ALA A 269 -2.91 -22.85 6.18
N ALA A 270 -3.99 -23.41 5.61
CA ALA A 270 -4.31 -23.26 4.20
C ALA A 270 -4.44 -21.78 3.79
N ARG A 271 -5.14 -20.96 4.60
CA ARG A 271 -5.24 -19.51 4.36
C ARG A 271 -3.88 -18.83 4.38
N THR A 272 -3.01 -19.19 5.32
CA THR A 272 -1.69 -18.59 5.45
C THR A 272 -0.85 -18.83 4.20
N TYR A 273 -0.78 -20.08 3.73
CA TYR A 273 -0.05 -20.41 2.49
C TYR A 273 -0.64 -19.71 1.27
N LEU A 274 -1.96 -19.65 1.15
CA LEU A 274 -2.62 -18.94 0.06
C LEU A 274 -2.39 -17.44 0.10
N ASN A 275 -2.37 -16.82 1.28
CA ASN A 275 -2.12 -15.40 1.39
C ASN A 275 -0.73 -15.04 0.82
N THR A 276 0.27 -15.89 1.06
CA THR A 276 1.61 -15.75 0.45
C THR A 276 1.52 -15.82 -1.08
N LEU A 277 0.84 -16.81 -1.65
CA LEU A 277 0.67 -16.93 -3.10
C LEU A 277 -0.13 -15.76 -3.71
N GLU A 278 -1.22 -15.34 -3.05
CA GLU A 278 -2.08 -14.23 -3.44
C GLU A 278 -1.34 -12.88 -3.42
N SER A 279 -0.36 -12.72 -2.51
CA SER A 279 0.39 -11.47 -2.35
C SER A 279 1.09 -11.03 -3.63
N PHE A 280 1.58 -11.99 -4.44
CA PHE A 280 2.20 -11.72 -5.73
C PHE A 280 1.20 -11.14 -6.74
N CYS A 281 0.01 -11.75 -6.86
CA CYS A 281 -1.07 -11.24 -7.71
C CYS A 281 -1.52 -9.85 -7.27
N PHE A 282 -1.70 -9.67 -5.96
CA PHE A 282 -2.11 -8.41 -5.38
C PHE A 282 -1.09 -7.30 -5.67
N THR A 283 0.20 -7.58 -5.55
CA THR A 283 1.28 -6.59 -5.75
C THR A 283 1.30 -6.06 -7.19
N LEU A 284 1.07 -6.92 -8.19
CA LEU A 284 0.94 -6.51 -9.60
C LEU A 284 -0.27 -5.60 -9.82
N GLY A 285 -1.46 -6.01 -9.34
CA GLY A 285 -2.68 -5.22 -9.45
C GLY A 285 -2.56 -3.87 -8.73
N TYR A 286 -1.94 -3.86 -7.55
CA TYR A 286 -1.65 -2.66 -6.76
C TYR A 286 -0.77 -1.67 -7.50
N ALA A 287 0.32 -2.14 -8.10
CA ALA A 287 1.21 -1.27 -8.86
C ALA A 287 0.52 -0.61 -10.06
N VAL A 288 -0.31 -1.36 -10.79
CA VAL A 288 -1.10 -0.84 -11.91
C VAL A 288 -2.14 0.18 -11.42
N ALA A 289 -2.87 -0.13 -10.34
CA ALA A 289 -3.87 0.77 -9.78
C ALA A 289 -3.25 2.06 -9.23
N LEU A 290 -2.07 2.01 -8.61
CA LEU A 290 -1.35 3.20 -8.13
C LEU A 290 -0.81 4.04 -9.29
N ALA A 291 -0.26 3.41 -10.32
CA ALA A 291 0.14 4.10 -11.56
C ALA A 291 -1.04 4.82 -12.23
N GLY A 292 -2.20 4.15 -12.30
CA GLY A 292 -3.43 4.74 -12.80
C GLY A 292 -3.92 5.92 -11.94
N GLN A 293 -3.76 5.85 -10.62
CA GLN A 293 -4.05 6.96 -9.71
C GLN A 293 -3.24 8.22 -10.05
N ILE A 294 -1.91 8.06 -10.20
CA ILE A 294 -1.00 9.17 -10.52
C ILE A 294 -1.40 9.79 -11.86
N MET A 295 -1.60 8.95 -12.89
CA MET A 295 -2.01 9.42 -14.22
C MET A 295 -3.36 10.14 -14.19
N ALA A 296 -4.37 9.59 -13.50
CA ALA A 296 -5.68 10.21 -13.38
C ALA A 296 -5.63 11.54 -12.62
N ALA A 297 -4.83 11.63 -11.54
CA ALA A 297 -4.65 12.86 -10.77
C ALA A 297 -4.00 13.97 -11.61
N GLN A 298 -2.97 13.64 -12.40
CA GLN A 298 -2.35 14.61 -13.30
C GLN A 298 -3.29 15.05 -14.43
N LEU A 299 -4.01 14.12 -15.06
CA LEU A 299 -5.00 14.46 -16.11
C LEU A 299 -6.14 15.34 -15.56
N PHE A 300 -6.61 15.03 -14.35
CA PHE A 300 -7.62 15.81 -13.66
C PHE A 300 -7.12 17.23 -13.35
N GLY A 301 -5.89 17.34 -12.83
CA GLY A 301 -5.23 18.62 -12.60
C GLY A 301 -5.06 19.44 -13.88
N ALA A 302 -4.73 18.79 -14.99
CA ALA A 302 -4.62 19.40 -16.32
C ALA A 302 -5.97 19.80 -16.95
N MET A 303 -7.09 19.59 -16.24
CA MET A 303 -8.46 19.79 -16.74
C MET A 303 -8.78 18.97 -18.00
N GLN A 304 -8.06 17.87 -18.25
CA GLN A 304 -8.31 16.95 -19.36
C GLN A 304 -9.33 15.89 -18.96
N LEU A 305 -10.53 16.33 -18.54
CA LEU A 305 -11.52 15.52 -17.83
C LEU A 305 -11.99 14.29 -18.60
N GLU A 306 -12.12 14.38 -19.93
CA GLU A 306 -12.46 13.22 -20.76
C GLU A 306 -11.35 12.16 -20.73
N LYS A 307 -10.09 12.59 -20.82
CA LYS A 307 -8.95 11.67 -20.69
C LYS A 307 -8.86 11.10 -19.28
N THR A 308 -9.13 11.90 -18.24
CA THR A 308 -9.24 11.41 -16.86
C THR A 308 -10.26 10.29 -16.77
N TYR A 309 -11.48 10.50 -17.30
CA TYR A 309 -12.55 9.50 -17.30
C TYR A 309 -12.12 8.20 -18.01
N LYS A 310 -11.58 8.30 -19.22
CA LYS A 310 -11.09 7.16 -20.01
C LYS A 310 -9.90 6.45 -19.38
N SER A 311 -9.05 7.17 -18.65
CA SER A 311 -7.83 6.62 -18.04
C SER A 311 -8.12 5.59 -16.94
N ALA A 312 -9.22 5.76 -16.19
CA ALA A 312 -9.66 4.80 -15.19
C ALA A 312 -10.01 3.44 -15.83
N TYR A 313 -10.74 3.45 -16.95
CA TYR A 313 -11.08 2.22 -17.69
C TYR A 313 -9.86 1.56 -18.33
N ARG A 314 -8.90 2.35 -18.84
CA ARG A 314 -7.63 1.80 -19.35
C ARG A 314 -6.81 1.12 -18.26
N THR A 315 -6.80 1.72 -17.08
CA THR A 315 -6.15 1.14 -15.88
C THR A 315 -6.85 -0.14 -15.46
N LEU A 316 -8.18 -0.11 -15.37
CA LEU A 316 -8.99 -1.28 -15.06
C LEU A 316 -8.74 -2.41 -16.06
N PHE A 317 -8.87 -2.17 -17.36
CA PHE A 317 -8.69 -3.19 -18.39
C PHE A 317 -7.26 -3.79 -18.34
N SER A 318 -6.24 -2.93 -18.29
CA SER A 318 -4.84 -3.40 -18.22
C SER A 318 -4.59 -4.22 -16.96
N GLY A 319 -5.10 -3.77 -15.82
CA GLY A 319 -4.99 -4.49 -14.56
C GLY A 319 -5.74 -5.82 -14.57
N GLN A 320 -6.95 -5.85 -15.13
CA GLN A 320 -7.74 -7.08 -15.26
C GLN A 320 -7.03 -8.13 -16.09
N VAL A 321 -6.44 -7.74 -17.23
CA VAL A 321 -5.66 -8.67 -18.07
C VAL A 321 -4.48 -9.26 -17.29
N ILE A 322 -3.74 -8.42 -16.56
CA ILE A 322 -2.56 -8.86 -15.79
C ILE A 322 -2.97 -9.77 -14.62
N VAL A 323 -3.99 -9.36 -13.86
CA VAL A 323 -4.47 -10.09 -12.68
C VAL A 323 -5.14 -11.40 -13.08
N ALA A 324 -5.96 -11.41 -14.14
CA ALA A 324 -6.59 -12.61 -14.67
C ALA A 324 -5.53 -13.62 -15.15
N ALA A 325 -4.53 -13.16 -15.91
CA ALA A 325 -3.43 -14.04 -16.35
C ALA A 325 -2.65 -14.63 -15.16
N ASN A 326 -2.36 -13.83 -14.13
CA ASN A 326 -1.64 -14.29 -12.96
C ASN A 326 -2.45 -15.27 -12.10
N VAL A 327 -3.74 -15.00 -11.87
CA VAL A 327 -4.57 -15.89 -11.05
C VAL A 327 -4.86 -17.21 -11.79
N LEU A 328 -5.00 -17.19 -13.12
CA LEU A 328 -5.09 -18.41 -13.93
C LEU A 328 -3.80 -19.23 -13.86
N LEU A 329 -2.64 -18.57 -13.94
CA LEU A 329 -1.35 -19.23 -13.74
C LEU A 329 -1.29 -19.86 -12.35
N LEU A 330 -1.56 -19.10 -11.28
CA LEU A 330 -1.58 -19.61 -9.91
C LEU A 330 -2.56 -20.76 -9.71
N PHE A 331 -3.72 -20.74 -10.37
CA PHE A 331 -4.65 -21.87 -10.32
C PHE A 331 -4.06 -23.11 -11.00
N ALA A 332 -3.43 -22.96 -12.17
CA ALA A 332 -2.84 -24.06 -12.92
C ALA A 332 -1.65 -24.72 -12.20
N ILE A 333 -0.76 -23.91 -11.60
CA ILE A 333 0.43 -24.40 -10.87
C ILE A 333 0.25 -24.41 -9.35
N GLY A 334 -0.96 -24.19 -8.86
CA GLY A 334 -1.19 -23.96 -7.43
C GLY A 334 -0.98 -25.20 -6.57
N ARG A 335 -1.34 -26.39 -7.08
CA ARG A 335 -1.08 -27.66 -6.38
C ARG A 335 0.41 -27.92 -6.12
N PRO A 336 1.31 -27.88 -7.11
CA PRO A 336 2.74 -28.06 -6.85
C PRO A 336 3.30 -26.93 -5.97
N LEU A 337 2.83 -25.68 -6.11
CA LEU A 337 3.24 -24.59 -5.24
C LEU A 337 2.84 -24.82 -3.77
N LEU A 338 1.61 -25.28 -3.51
CA LEU A 338 1.18 -25.64 -2.16
C LEU A 338 1.99 -26.82 -1.59
N GLY A 339 2.37 -27.78 -2.45
CA GLY A 339 3.26 -28.88 -2.09
C GLY A 339 4.67 -28.46 -1.63
N LEU A 340 5.11 -27.24 -1.97
CA LEU A 340 6.35 -26.67 -1.44
C LEU A 340 6.22 -26.23 0.02
N PHE A 341 5.00 -25.95 0.48
CA PHE A 341 4.73 -25.49 1.86
C PHE A 341 4.33 -26.63 2.79
N THR A 342 3.64 -27.64 2.29
CA THR A 342 3.13 -28.75 3.12
C THR A 342 2.95 -30.02 2.32
N SER A 343 3.06 -31.17 3.01
CA SER A 343 2.73 -32.50 2.48
C SER A 343 1.35 -33.00 2.94
N ASP A 344 0.62 -32.25 3.77
CA ASP A 344 -0.72 -32.63 4.21
C ASP A 344 -1.72 -32.49 3.05
N ALA A 345 -2.25 -33.62 2.59
CA ALA A 345 -3.17 -33.70 1.46
C ALA A 345 -4.49 -32.94 1.71
N GLU A 346 -4.94 -32.83 2.96
CA GLU A 346 -6.16 -32.10 3.32
C GLU A 346 -5.95 -30.59 3.18
N ILE A 347 -4.83 -30.06 3.68
CA ILE A 347 -4.47 -28.64 3.54
C ILE A 347 -4.31 -28.28 2.06
N ILE A 348 -3.70 -29.16 1.27
CA ILE A 348 -3.58 -28.97 -0.19
C ILE A 348 -4.98 -28.97 -0.85
N GLY A 349 -5.87 -29.89 -0.46
CA GLY A 349 -7.24 -29.95 -0.99
C GLY A 349 -8.07 -28.69 -0.69
N ILE A 350 -7.97 -28.18 0.54
CA ILE A 350 -8.54 -26.89 0.94
C ILE A 350 -7.92 -25.78 0.09
N GLY A 351 -6.60 -25.75 -0.01
CA GLY A 351 -5.84 -24.76 -0.76
C GLY A 351 -6.28 -24.64 -2.22
N ILE A 352 -6.42 -25.77 -2.92
CA ILE A 352 -6.88 -25.82 -4.31
C ILE A 352 -8.31 -25.27 -4.45
N SER A 353 -9.21 -25.61 -3.53
CA SER A 353 -10.59 -25.11 -3.55
C SER A 353 -10.63 -23.58 -3.45
N LEU A 354 -9.74 -22.99 -2.66
CA LEU A 354 -9.65 -21.55 -2.47
C LEU A 354 -8.90 -20.84 -3.60
N LEU A 355 -7.96 -21.51 -4.27
CA LEU A 355 -7.39 -21.02 -5.52
C LEU A 355 -8.45 -20.88 -6.61
N ALA A 356 -9.44 -21.80 -6.65
CA ALA A 356 -10.58 -21.66 -7.56
C ALA A 356 -11.42 -20.41 -7.22
N LEU A 357 -11.71 -20.16 -5.93
CA LEU A 357 -12.42 -18.95 -5.50
C LEU A 357 -11.63 -17.66 -5.80
N ASN A 358 -10.29 -17.73 -5.79
CA ASN A 358 -9.45 -16.60 -6.16
C ASN A 358 -9.63 -16.14 -7.61
N LEU A 359 -10.04 -17.03 -8.52
CA LEU A 359 -10.39 -16.67 -9.90
C LEU A 359 -11.48 -15.59 -9.97
N LEU A 360 -12.34 -15.51 -8.94
CA LEU A 360 -13.36 -14.46 -8.81
C LEU A 360 -12.88 -13.31 -7.92
N LEU A 361 -12.18 -13.60 -6.82
CA LEU A 361 -11.72 -12.59 -5.86
C LEU A 361 -10.76 -11.58 -6.49
N GLN A 362 -9.75 -12.06 -7.23
CA GLN A 362 -8.68 -11.19 -7.73
C GLN A 362 -9.20 -10.17 -8.78
N PRO A 363 -10.04 -10.58 -9.77
CA PRO A 363 -10.70 -9.63 -10.66
C PRO A 363 -11.62 -8.64 -9.93
N ALA A 364 -12.42 -9.09 -8.95
CA ALA A 364 -13.28 -8.20 -8.17
C ALA A 364 -12.45 -7.15 -7.41
N LYS A 365 -11.35 -7.57 -6.80
CA LYS A 365 -10.40 -6.69 -6.12
C LYS A 365 -9.75 -5.67 -7.06
N MET A 366 -9.35 -6.10 -8.27
CA MET A 366 -8.80 -5.20 -9.29
C MET A 366 -9.81 -4.13 -9.74
N LEU A 367 -11.10 -4.48 -9.83
CA LEU A 367 -12.18 -3.52 -10.12
C LEU A 367 -12.24 -2.44 -9.03
N ASN A 368 -12.31 -2.85 -7.77
CA ASN A 368 -12.33 -1.95 -6.64
C ASN A 368 -11.07 -1.06 -6.59
N MET A 369 -9.89 -1.65 -6.74
CA MET A 369 -8.62 -0.92 -6.68
C MET A 369 -8.48 0.10 -7.82
N ALA A 370 -8.73 -0.27 -9.08
CA ALA A 370 -8.60 0.66 -10.20
C ALA A 370 -9.57 1.84 -10.10
N MET A 371 -10.85 1.55 -9.86
CA MET A 371 -11.90 2.57 -9.85
C MET A 371 -11.90 3.38 -8.56
N GLY A 372 -11.62 2.74 -7.41
CA GLY A 372 -11.45 3.40 -6.12
C GLY A 372 -10.27 4.36 -6.13
N ASN A 373 -9.12 3.95 -6.69
CA ASN A 373 -7.97 4.85 -6.84
C ASN A 373 -8.26 5.99 -7.83
N ALA A 374 -9.03 5.77 -8.89
CA ALA A 374 -9.46 6.86 -9.77
C ALA A 374 -10.34 7.90 -9.03
N LEU A 375 -11.25 7.46 -8.16
CA LEU A 375 -12.03 8.35 -7.29
C LEU A 375 -11.13 9.11 -6.30
N ASN A 376 -10.17 8.43 -5.68
CA ASN A 376 -9.20 9.07 -4.79
C ASN A 376 -8.37 10.12 -5.55
N ALA A 377 -7.97 9.83 -6.79
CA ALA A 377 -7.18 10.72 -7.64
C ALA A 377 -7.88 12.05 -7.95
N VAL A 378 -9.22 12.06 -8.00
CA VAL A 378 -10.04 13.29 -8.19
C VAL A 378 -10.54 13.88 -6.87
N GLY A 379 -10.13 13.32 -5.73
CA GLY A 379 -10.46 13.82 -4.38
C GLY A 379 -11.77 13.31 -3.78
N ASP A 380 -12.44 12.29 -4.35
CA ASP A 380 -13.65 11.67 -3.78
C ASP A 380 -13.32 10.62 -2.70
N THR A 381 -12.32 10.88 -1.86
CA THR A 381 -11.79 9.90 -0.87
C THR A 381 -12.77 9.60 0.27
N ARG A 382 -13.69 10.52 0.58
CA ARG A 382 -14.71 10.28 1.60
C ARG A 382 -15.71 9.22 1.17
N PHE A 383 -16.10 9.23 -0.10
CA PHE A 383 -17.01 8.24 -0.64
C PHE A 383 -16.38 6.83 -0.60
N THR A 384 -15.12 6.71 -1.03
CA THR A 384 -14.39 5.43 -1.01
C THR A 384 -14.21 4.92 0.42
N MET A 385 -13.90 5.80 1.38
CA MET A 385 -13.83 5.46 2.81
C MET A 385 -15.18 4.96 3.35
N THR A 386 -16.27 5.70 3.15
CA THR A 386 -17.59 5.34 3.71
C THR A 386 -18.07 3.99 3.20
N ILE A 387 -17.95 3.73 1.89
CA ILE A 387 -18.33 2.43 1.32
C ILE A 387 -17.42 1.32 1.82
N SER A 388 -16.12 1.59 1.96
CA SER A 388 -15.19 0.57 2.44
C SER A 388 -15.51 0.15 3.87
N ILE A 389 -15.72 1.10 4.79
CA ILE A 389 -16.07 0.80 6.18
C ILE A 389 -17.39 0.02 6.26
N ILE A 390 -18.43 0.49 5.56
CA ILE A 390 -19.76 -0.15 5.61
C ILE A 390 -19.69 -1.57 5.03
N SER A 391 -19.11 -1.73 3.84
CA SER A 391 -19.06 -3.02 3.15
C SER A 391 -18.16 -4.02 3.88
N MET A 392 -16.97 -3.60 4.33
CA MET A 392 -16.05 -4.47 5.07
C MET A 392 -16.64 -4.94 6.40
N THR A 393 -17.44 -4.09 7.06
CA THR A 393 -18.08 -4.45 8.34
C THR A 393 -19.29 -5.35 8.11
N LEU A 394 -20.23 -4.95 7.26
CA LEU A 394 -21.49 -5.66 7.09
C LEU A 394 -21.34 -6.91 6.21
N VAL A 395 -20.71 -6.75 5.04
CA VAL A 395 -20.55 -7.83 4.05
C VAL A 395 -19.31 -8.66 4.37
N GLY A 396 -18.17 -8.00 4.61
CA GLY A 396 -16.90 -8.67 4.90
C GLY A 396 -16.98 -9.46 6.21
N ILE A 397 -16.98 -8.76 7.34
CA ILE A 397 -16.99 -9.38 8.68
C ILE A 397 -18.32 -10.07 8.95
N GLY A 398 -19.45 -9.36 8.80
CA GLY A 398 -20.78 -9.89 9.08
C GLY A 398 -21.13 -11.10 8.20
N GLY A 399 -20.86 -11.03 6.90
CA GLY A 399 -21.04 -12.16 5.99
C GLY A 399 -20.12 -13.34 6.32
N SER A 400 -18.85 -13.08 6.65
CA SER A 400 -17.91 -14.15 7.00
C SER A 400 -18.34 -14.92 8.25
N TYR A 401 -18.85 -14.22 9.26
CA TYR A 401 -19.42 -14.85 10.45
C TYR A 401 -20.69 -15.63 10.11
N LEU A 402 -21.63 -15.01 9.39
CA LEU A 402 -22.92 -15.63 9.05
C LEU A 402 -22.77 -16.87 8.16
N LEU A 403 -22.05 -16.76 7.04
CA LEU A 403 -21.88 -17.86 6.09
C LEU A 403 -20.84 -18.87 6.58
N GLY A 404 -19.72 -18.38 7.10
CA GLY A 404 -18.60 -19.24 7.50
C GLY A 404 -18.88 -20.02 8.78
N ILE A 405 -19.39 -19.34 9.82
CA ILE A 405 -19.61 -19.93 11.14
C ILE A 405 -21.06 -20.41 11.28
N THR A 406 -22.05 -19.53 11.17
CA THR A 406 -23.45 -19.86 11.50
C THR A 406 -24.11 -20.80 10.50
N ALA A 407 -23.92 -20.58 9.19
CA ALA A 407 -24.49 -21.41 8.14
C ALA A 407 -23.67 -22.69 7.85
N GLY A 408 -22.52 -22.85 8.51
CA GLY A 408 -21.67 -24.03 8.38
C GLY A 408 -20.95 -24.18 7.03
N TRP A 409 -20.85 -23.13 6.20
CA TRP A 409 -20.11 -23.21 4.93
C TRP A 409 -18.59 -23.18 5.14
N GLY A 410 -18.14 -22.98 6.38
CA GLY A 410 -16.75 -22.97 6.77
C GLY A 410 -15.93 -21.95 5.99
N LEU A 411 -14.72 -22.34 5.59
CA LEU A 411 -13.78 -21.44 4.94
C LEU A 411 -14.28 -20.93 3.57
N LYS A 412 -15.11 -21.72 2.87
CA LYS A 412 -15.75 -21.30 1.61
C LYS A 412 -16.71 -20.13 1.84
N GLY A 413 -17.49 -20.16 2.92
CA GLY A 413 -18.41 -19.08 3.29
C GLY A 413 -17.69 -17.76 3.57
N ILE A 414 -16.53 -17.83 4.22
CA ILE A 414 -15.66 -16.66 4.44
C ILE A 414 -15.20 -16.07 3.10
N TYR A 415 -14.69 -16.90 2.18
CA TYR A 415 -14.25 -16.41 0.86
C TYR A 415 -15.38 -15.84 0.01
N VAL A 416 -16.57 -16.46 0.02
CA VAL A 416 -17.74 -15.91 -0.67
C VAL A 416 -18.08 -14.51 -0.15
N SER A 417 -17.95 -14.30 1.17
CA SER A 417 -18.17 -13.00 1.79
C SER A 417 -17.10 -11.98 1.38
N MET A 418 -15.82 -12.39 1.33
CA MET A 418 -14.73 -11.55 0.84
C MET A 418 -14.91 -11.15 -0.63
N ILE A 419 -15.30 -12.09 -1.50
CA ILE A 419 -15.58 -11.82 -2.92
C ILE A 419 -16.75 -10.84 -3.05
N SER A 420 -17.82 -11.09 -2.28
CA SER A 420 -19.01 -10.24 -2.29
C SER A 420 -18.68 -8.81 -1.83
N ASP A 421 -17.88 -8.65 -0.78
CA ASP A 421 -17.41 -7.34 -0.32
C ASP A 421 -16.61 -6.60 -1.40
N GLU A 422 -15.58 -7.23 -1.99
CA GLU A 422 -14.78 -6.60 -3.04
C GLU A 422 -15.62 -6.26 -4.28
N ALA A 423 -16.54 -7.15 -4.68
CA ALA A 423 -17.43 -6.94 -5.80
C ALA A 423 -18.41 -5.78 -5.55
N ILE A 424 -19.05 -5.73 -4.38
CA ILE A 424 -19.96 -4.65 -4.00
C ILE A 424 -19.23 -3.32 -3.98
N ARG A 425 -18.06 -3.24 -3.32
CA ARG A 425 -17.24 -2.02 -3.32
C ARG A 425 -16.88 -1.60 -4.74
N GLY A 426 -16.38 -2.55 -5.54
CA GLY A 426 -16.04 -2.36 -6.96
C GLY A 426 -17.18 -1.80 -7.81
N VAL A 427 -18.38 -2.37 -7.69
CA VAL A 427 -19.58 -1.91 -8.39
C VAL A 427 -20.01 -0.52 -7.92
N LEU A 428 -20.01 -0.27 -6.62
CA LEU A 428 -20.40 1.04 -6.07
C LEU A 428 -19.44 2.16 -6.49
N VAL A 429 -18.13 1.91 -6.48
CA VAL A 429 -17.14 2.89 -6.97
C VAL A 429 -17.24 3.08 -8.49
N LEU A 430 -17.54 2.03 -9.25
CA LEU A 430 -17.77 2.11 -10.69
C LEU A 430 -19.01 2.96 -11.02
N ILE A 431 -20.14 2.72 -10.33
CA ILE A 431 -21.36 3.50 -10.47
C ILE A 431 -21.07 4.98 -10.15
N ARG A 432 -20.33 5.23 -9.07
CA ARG A 432 -19.94 6.58 -8.68
C ARG A 432 -19.08 7.27 -9.74
N TRP A 433 -18.11 6.55 -10.31
CA TRP A 433 -17.26 7.06 -11.38
C TRP A 433 -18.06 7.40 -12.64
N ARG A 434 -18.98 6.52 -13.05
CA ARG A 434 -19.88 6.74 -14.20
C ARG A 434 -20.76 7.97 -14.05
N LYS A 435 -21.16 8.33 -12.83
CA LYS A 435 -21.92 9.56 -12.54
C LYS A 435 -21.08 10.84 -12.76
N GLN A 436 -19.75 10.74 -12.84
CA GLN A 436 -18.83 11.85 -13.11
C GLN A 436 -19.03 13.09 -12.22
N LYS A 437 -19.56 12.94 -10.99
CA LYS A 437 -19.99 14.07 -10.16
C LYS A 437 -18.89 15.12 -9.96
N LEU A 438 -17.67 14.70 -9.60
CA LEU A 438 -16.56 15.62 -9.38
C LEU A 438 -15.94 16.15 -10.68
N LEU A 439 -15.94 15.36 -11.76
CA LEU A 439 -15.47 15.84 -13.07
C LEU A 439 -16.37 16.98 -13.58
N ARG A 440 -17.69 16.82 -13.49
CA ARG A 440 -18.67 17.85 -13.87
C ARG A 440 -18.56 19.10 -13.01
N LYS A 441 -18.39 18.93 -11.69
CA LYS A 441 -18.18 20.05 -10.77
C LYS A 441 -16.92 20.85 -11.15
N ALA A 442 -15.82 20.15 -11.45
CA ALA A 442 -14.58 20.79 -11.90
C ALA A 442 -14.77 21.55 -13.22
N ALA A 443 -15.52 20.98 -14.19
CA ALA A 443 -15.85 21.65 -15.45
C ALA A 443 -16.64 22.96 -15.23
N GLN A 444 -17.64 22.93 -14.33
CA GLN A 444 -18.45 24.10 -13.97
C GLN A 444 -17.61 25.21 -13.31
N GLU A 445 -16.74 24.84 -12.36
CA GLU A 445 -15.88 25.79 -11.66
C GLU A 445 -14.85 26.47 -12.58
N HIS A 446 -14.51 25.86 -13.72
CA HIS A 446 -13.54 26.39 -14.69
C HIS A 446 -14.20 26.96 -15.96
N GLY A 447 -15.49 27.29 -15.92
CA GLY A 447 -16.19 27.95 -17.04
C GLY A 447 -16.39 27.07 -18.28
N GLY A 448 -16.19 25.76 -18.18
CA GLY A 448 -16.46 24.82 -19.27
C GLY A 448 -17.97 24.60 -19.43
N ALA A 449 -18.50 24.85 -20.62
CA ALA A 449 -19.90 24.58 -20.94
C ALA A 449 -20.26 23.12 -20.60
N VAL A 450 -21.28 22.93 -19.77
CA VAL A 450 -21.82 21.63 -19.37
C VAL A 450 -22.33 20.82 -20.58
N ALA A 451 -22.55 21.48 -21.73
CA ALA A 451 -23.20 20.96 -22.92
C ALA A 451 -22.43 19.85 -23.66
N ASP A 452 -21.10 19.77 -23.54
CA ASP A 452 -20.27 18.80 -24.29
C ASP A 452 -19.89 17.53 -23.52
N TYR A 453 -20.42 17.32 -22.31
CA TYR A 453 -20.24 16.05 -21.60
C TYR A 453 -21.44 15.14 -21.90
N PRO A 454 -21.34 14.18 -22.82
CA PRO A 454 -22.47 13.31 -23.14
C PRO A 454 -22.81 12.46 -21.92
N TYR A 455 -23.86 12.87 -21.20
CA TYR A 455 -24.71 11.93 -20.50
C TYR A 455 -25.51 11.21 -21.58
N ARG A 456 -25.03 10.02 -22.01
CA ARG A 456 -25.87 9.07 -22.76
C ARG A 456 -26.45 8.07 -21.75
N PRO A 457 -27.67 8.30 -21.22
CA PRO A 457 -28.34 7.31 -20.38
C PRO A 457 -28.57 5.98 -21.13
N GLU A 458 -28.56 6.03 -22.46
CA GLU A 458 -28.85 4.88 -23.33
C GLU A 458 -27.75 3.79 -23.36
N GLN A 459 -26.53 4.05 -22.86
CA GLN A 459 -25.50 3.01 -22.76
C GLN A 459 -25.54 2.21 -21.45
N VAL A 460 -26.46 2.54 -20.54
CA VAL A 460 -26.72 1.73 -19.33
C VAL A 460 -27.56 0.49 -19.66
N ALA A 461 -28.26 0.46 -20.80
CA ALA A 461 -29.14 -0.65 -21.19
C ALA A 461 -28.46 -1.77 -22.00
N CYS A 462 -27.18 -1.65 -22.39
CA CYS A 462 -26.46 -2.68 -23.16
C CYS A 462 -25.30 -3.34 -22.39
N ALA A 463 -25.24 -3.16 -21.07
CA ALA A 463 -24.25 -3.81 -20.21
C ALA A 463 -24.87 -4.32 -18.90
N THR A 464 -26.10 -4.83 -19.00
CA THR A 464 -26.72 -5.74 -18.02
C THR A 464 -26.57 -7.17 -18.48
#